data_AF-A0A3R6HF60-F1
#
_entry.id   AF-A0A3R6HF60-F1
#
_cell.length_a   1.000
_cell.length_b   1.000
_cell.length_c   1.000
_cell.angle_alpha   90.00
_cell.angle_beta   90.00
_cell.angle_gamma   90.00
#
_symmetry.space_group_name_H-M   'P 1'
#
loop_
_entity.id
_entity.type
_entity.pdbx_description
1 polymer ?
#
loop_
_entity_poly.entity_id
_entity_poly.type
_entity_poly.pdbx_seq_one_letter_code
_entity_poly.pdbx_strand_id
1 'polypeptide(L)'
;MERRHHFDEKLGRACIANIYYFKDDVTKEYAPFFDYKEVKEEYDKQAWMIPDYTMWDFAVTMNKMFAENIDVIGKWSRSKETLKKRISELSVSFLCDESTNHPTDKIWWYMNS
;
A
#
# COMPACT_ATOMS: atom_id res chain seq x y z
N MET A 1 -17.93 14.60 12.35
CA MET A 1 -17.30 14.30 11.04
C MET A 1 -17.12 12.81 10.98
N GLU A 2 -17.90 12.12 10.14
CA GLU A 2 -17.69 10.69 9.95
C GLU A 2 -16.39 10.47 9.19
N ARG A 3 -15.52 9.62 9.74
CA ARG A 3 -14.32 9.07 9.11
C ARG A 3 -14.73 8.11 7.99
N ARG A 4 -15.30 8.62 6.89
CA ARG A 4 -16.13 7.82 5.96
C ARG A 4 -15.35 7.10 4.85
N HIS A 5 -14.07 7.37 4.65
CA HIS A 5 -13.29 6.83 3.53
C HIS A 5 -11.96 6.23 3.97
N HIS A 6 -12.04 5.22 4.82
CA HIS A 6 -10.88 4.43 5.24
C HIS A 6 -11.22 2.96 5.16
N PHE A 7 -10.22 2.15 4.84
CA PHE A 7 -10.41 0.71 4.83
C PHE A 7 -10.49 0.19 6.26
N ASP A 8 -11.53 -0.59 6.56
CA ASP A 8 -11.51 -1.53 7.67
C ASP A 8 -10.87 -2.87 7.22
N GLU A 9 -10.84 -3.87 8.09
CA GLU A 9 -10.28 -5.18 7.72
C GLU A 9 -10.99 -5.83 6.54
N LYS A 10 -12.32 -5.80 6.52
CA LYS A 10 -13.10 -6.48 5.50
C LYS A 10 -12.88 -5.83 4.15
N LEU A 11 -13.00 -4.50 4.10
CA LEU A 11 -12.82 -3.71 2.89
C LEU A 11 -11.35 -3.71 2.44
N GLY A 12 -10.40 -3.60 3.36
CA GLY A 12 -8.98 -3.65 3.06
C GLY A 12 -8.55 -4.97 2.44
N ARG A 13 -8.98 -6.10 3.02
CA ARG A 13 -8.72 -7.43 2.43
C ARG A 13 -9.37 -7.60 1.06
N ALA A 14 -10.63 -7.17 0.91
CA ALA A 14 -11.33 -7.25 -0.37
C ALA A 14 -10.64 -6.39 -1.44
N CYS A 15 -10.18 -5.19 -1.08
CA CYS A 15 -9.42 -4.31 -1.96
C CYS A 15 -8.09 -4.94 -2.35
N ILE A 16 -7.32 -5.44 -1.39
CA ILE A 16 -6.02 -6.09 -1.63
C ILE A 16 -6.18 -7.29 -2.57
N ALA A 17 -7.21 -8.13 -2.39
CA ALA A 17 -7.42 -9.30 -3.25
C ALA A 17 -7.61 -8.97 -4.75
N ASN A 18 -7.95 -7.73 -5.08
CA ASN A 18 -8.11 -7.26 -6.46
C ASN A 18 -6.84 -6.57 -7.03
N ILE A 19 -5.80 -6.35 -6.21
CA ILE A 19 -4.54 -5.77 -6.66
C ILE A 19 -3.71 -6.85 -7.35
N TYR A 20 -3.17 -6.53 -8.53
CA TYR A 20 -2.27 -7.39 -9.26
C TYR A 20 -1.20 -6.59 -10.01
N TYR A 21 -0.12 -7.26 -10.40
CA TYR A 21 0.81 -6.78 -11.43
C TYR A 21 0.98 -7.85 -12.51
N PHE A 22 1.47 -7.44 -13.68
CA PHE A 22 1.84 -8.36 -14.76
C PHE A 22 3.30 -8.76 -14.59
N LYS A 23 3.59 -10.04 -14.35
CA LYS A 23 4.98 -10.52 -14.28
C LYS A 23 5.61 -10.73 -15.67
N ASP A 24 4.74 -10.87 -16.67
CA ASP A 24 5.01 -10.96 -18.09
C ASP A 24 3.76 -10.45 -18.84
N ASP A 25 3.81 -10.41 -20.17
CA ASP A 25 2.76 -9.79 -21.00
C ASP A 25 1.34 -10.35 -20.78
N VAL A 26 1.20 -11.54 -20.19
CA VAL A 26 -0.10 -12.24 -20.09
C VAL A 26 -0.44 -12.71 -18.67
N THR A 27 0.55 -12.83 -17.78
CA THR A 27 0.35 -13.46 -16.47
C THR A 27 0.26 -12.44 -15.36
N LYS A 28 -0.86 -12.48 -14.64
CA LYS A 28 -1.11 -11.65 -13.45
C LYS A 28 -0.67 -12.37 -12.19
N GLU A 29 0.07 -11.67 -11.34
CA GLU A 29 0.35 -12.05 -9.96
C GLU A 29 -0.51 -11.18 -9.04
N TYR A 30 -1.34 -11.83 -8.23
CA TYR A 30 -2.30 -11.16 -7.35
C TYR A 30 -1.75 -11.02 -5.94
N ALA A 31 -2.11 -9.92 -5.29
CA ALA A 31 -1.84 -9.67 -3.88
C ALA A 31 -2.66 -10.64 -2.99
N PRO A 32 -2.31 -10.82 -1.70
CA PRO A 32 -1.35 -10.05 -0.91
C PRO A 32 0.12 -10.40 -1.23
N PHE A 33 0.95 -9.38 -1.47
CA PHE A 33 2.41 -9.55 -1.64
C PHE A 33 3.17 -9.53 -0.31
N PHE A 34 2.51 -9.03 0.73
CA PHE A 34 3.02 -8.96 2.09
C PHE A 34 2.02 -9.61 3.03
N ASP A 35 2.50 -10.38 3.98
CA ASP A 35 1.62 -10.95 4.99
C ASP A 35 1.21 -9.87 6.02
N TYR A 36 0.17 -10.20 6.80
CA TYR A 36 -0.37 -9.29 7.80
C TYR A 36 0.67 -8.86 8.86
N LYS A 37 1.57 -9.78 9.24
CA LYS A 37 2.59 -9.49 10.24
C LYS A 37 3.62 -8.52 9.68
N GLU A 38 4.07 -8.73 8.45
CA GLU A 38 4.97 -7.84 7.73
C GLU A 38 4.38 -6.42 7.60
N VAL A 39 3.11 -6.30 7.22
CA VAL A 39 2.41 -5.01 7.10
C VAL A 39 2.30 -4.33 8.46
N LYS A 40 1.88 -5.07 9.50
CA LYS A 40 1.71 -4.50 10.84
C LYS A 40 3.04 -4.00 11.41
N GLU A 41 4.12 -4.77 11.27
CA GLU A 41 5.45 -4.38 11.71
C GLU A 41 5.92 -3.08 11.04
N GLU A 42 5.65 -2.90 9.75
CA GLU A 42 6.01 -1.69 9.01
C GLU A 42 5.12 -0.50 9.37
N TYR A 43 3.80 -0.72 9.51
CA TYR A 43 2.87 0.31 9.95
C TYR A 43 3.25 0.85 11.33
N ASP A 44 3.49 -0.03 12.31
CA ASP A 44 3.80 0.40 13.69
C ASP A 44 5.06 1.28 13.77
N LYS A 45 6.04 1.09 12.87
CA LYS A 45 7.25 1.93 12.77
C LYS A 45 6.98 3.32 12.23
N GLN A 46 5.94 3.48 11.42
CA GLN A 46 5.74 4.64 10.55
C GLN A 46 4.41 5.36 10.77
N ALA A 47 3.52 4.81 11.60
CA ALA A 47 2.17 5.34 11.86
C ALA A 47 2.17 6.81 12.28
N TRP A 48 3.22 7.26 12.97
CA TRP A 48 3.37 8.65 13.39
C TRP A 48 3.52 9.64 12.23
N MET A 49 3.95 9.19 11.04
CA MET A 49 4.07 10.02 9.83
C MET A 49 2.74 10.13 9.07
N ILE A 50 1.82 9.19 9.30
CA ILE A 50 0.54 9.08 8.60
C ILE A 50 -0.63 9.01 9.59
N PRO A 51 -0.78 10.02 10.49
CA PRO A 51 -1.69 9.94 11.63
C PRO A 51 -3.17 9.82 11.24
N ASP A 52 -3.52 10.25 10.04
CA ASP A 52 -4.90 10.18 9.53
C ASP A 52 -5.23 8.83 8.89
N TYR A 53 -4.24 7.95 8.67
CA TYR A 53 -4.41 6.68 7.97
C TYR A 53 -4.42 5.48 8.92
N THR A 54 -5.32 4.54 8.65
CA THR A 54 -5.41 3.28 9.38
C THR A 54 -4.34 2.29 8.90
N MET A 55 -4.10 1.24 9.68
CA MET A 55 -3.25 0.13 9.27
C MET A 55 -3.73 -0.52 7.95
N TRP A 56 -5.04 -0.55 7.72
CA TRP A 56 -5.61 -1.11 6.50
C TRP A 56 -5.45 -0.20 5.28
N ASP A 57 -5.53 1.12 5.46
CA ASP A 57 -5.16 2.08 4.41
C ASP A 57 -3.69 1.89 4.01
N PHE A 58 -2.82 1.75 5.01
CA PHE A 58 -1.41 1.46 4.80
C PHE A 58 -1.21 0.09 4.10
N ALA A 59 -1.94 -0.95 4.51
CA ALA A 59 -1.88 -2.28 3.89
C ALA A 59 -2.25 -2.27 2.41
N VAL A 60 -3.34 -1.58 2.07
CA VAL A 60 -3.79 -1.39 0.68
C VAL A 60 -2.73 -0.61 -0.09
N THR A 61 -2.22 0.49 0.47
CA THR A 61 -1.17 1.31 -0.14
C THR A 61 0.09 0.48 -0.41
N MET A 62 0.55 -0.31 0.55
CA MET A 62 1.77 -1.10 0.43
C MET A 62 1.67 -2.14 -0.70
N ASN A 63 0.52 -2.81 -0.82
CA ASN A 63 0.29 -3.74 -1.93
C ASN A 63 0.15 -3.02 -3.28
N LYS A 64 -0.49 -1.85 -3.30
CA LYS A 64 -0.66 -1.06 -4.52
C LYS A 64 0.68 -0.52 -5.03
N MET A 65 1.48 0.08 -4.14
CA MET A 65 2.81 0.59 -4.45
C MET A 65 3.75 -0.53 -4.89
N PHE A 66 3.66 -1.73 -4.29
CA PHE A 66 4.37 -2.91 -4.78
C PHE A 66 3.99 -3.22 -6.23
N ALA A 67 2.69 -3.41 -6.51
CA ALA A 67 2.23 -3.80 -7.83
C ALA A 67 2.66 -2.81 -8.94
N GLU A 68 2.62 -1.51 -8.65
CA GLU A 68 2.95 -0.48 -9.64
C GLU A 68 4.45 -0.25 -9.82
N ASN A 69 5.27 -0.63 -8.84
CA ASN A 69 6.69 -0.28 -8.82
C ASN A 69 7.63 -1.49 -8.77
N ILE A 70 7.11 -2.73 -8.77
CA ILE A 70 7.92 -3.94 -8.65
C ILE A 70 8.99 -4.06 -9.76
N ASP A 71 8.67 -3.65 -10.99
CA ASP A 71 9.62 -3.70 -12.11
C ASP A 71 10.83 -2.78 -11.95
N VAL A 72 10.65 -1.68 -11.21
CA VAL A 72 11.71 -0.73 -10.89
C VAL A 72 12.36 -1.16 -9.58
N ILE A 73 11.61 -1.18 -8.48
CA ILE A 73 12.14 -1.39 -7.13
C ILE A 73 12.69 -2.80 -6.94
N GLY A 74 12.11 -3.81 -7.60
CA GLY A 74 12.60 -5.19 -7.58
C GLY A 74 14.02 -5.30 -8.12
N LYS A 75 14.38 -4.56 -9.17
CA LYS A 75 15.74 -4.56 -9.76
C LYS A 75 16.80 -4.00 -8.81
N TRP A 76 16.41 -3.07 -7.93
CA TRP A 76 17.32 -2.42 -6.98
C TRP A 76 17.30 -3.06 -5.58
N SER A 77 16.42 -4.04 -5.35
CA SER A 77 16.24 -4.68 -4.05
C SER A 77 16.99 -6.00 -4.00
N ARG A 78 18.06 -6.03 -3.21
CA ARG A 78 18.94 -7.21 -3.07
C ARG A 78 18.35 -8.32 -2.19
N SER A 79 17.27 -8.03 -1.47
CA SER A 79 16.56 -8.97 -0.59
C SER A 79 15.09 -8.61 -0.43
N LYS A 80 14.26 -9.59 -0.02
CA LYS A 80 12.85 -9.36 0.32
C LYS A 80 12.68 -8.29 1.40
N GLU A 81 13.60 -8.25 2.37
CA GLU A 81 13.56 -7.27 3.46
C GLU A 81 13.84 -5.84 2.96
N THR A 82 14.83 -5.65 2.09
CA THR A 82 15.08 -4.35 1.47
C THR A 82 13.91 -3.91 0.58
N LEU A 83 13.32 -4.84 -0.17
CA LEU A 83 12.13 -4.56 -0.99
C LEU A 83 10.96 -4.09 -0.10
N LYS A 84 10.67 -4.83 0.97
CA LYS A 84 9.62 -4.48 1.94
C LYS A 84 9.83 -3.07 2.50
N LYS A 85 11.04 -2.76 2.97
CA LYS A 85 11.36 -1.44 3.53
C LYS A 85 11.16 -0.32 2.51
N ARG A 86 11.62 -0.50 1.26
CA ARG A 86 11.47 0.51 0.19
C ARG A 86 10.01 0.73 -0.18
N ILE A 87 9.21 -0.33 -0.28
CA ILE A 87 7.78 -0.21 -0.57
C ILE A 87 7.04 0.46 0.59
N SER A 88 7.42 0.16 1.83
CA SER A 88 6.91 0.79 3.03
C SER A 88 7.18 2.31 3.04
N GLU A 89 8.42 2.72 2.77
CA GLU A 89 8.81 4.14 2.63
C GLU A 89 8.06 4.83 1.47
N LEU A 90 7.93 4.17 0.32
CA LEU A 90 7.16 4.69 -0.81
C LEU A 90 5.68 4.86 -0.47
N SER A 91 5.11 3.95 0.32
CA SER A 91 3.72 4.01 0.75
C SER A 91 3.46 5.22 1.62
N VAL A 92 4.36 5.51 2.58
CA VAL A 92 4.27 6.76 3.37
C VAL A 92 4.43 7.97 2.48
N SER A 93 5.43 7.99 1.58
CA SER A 93 5.62 9.10 0.65
C SER A 93 4.38 9.36 -0.21
N PHE A 94 3.70 8.31 -0.67
CA PHE A 94 2.46 8.43 -1.43
C PHE A 94 1.34 9.04 -0.58
N LEU A 95 1.16 8.57 0.66
CA LEU A 95 0.09 9.02 1.56
C LEU A 95 0.30 10.46 2.05
N CYS A 96 1.55 10.87 2.27
CA CYS A 96 1.90 12.22 2.71
C CYS A 96 2.00 13.23 1.56
N ASP A 97 1.94 12.80 0.30
CA ASP A 97 2.03 13.72 -0.83
C ASP A 97 0.76 14.59 -0.92
N GLU A 98 0.97 15.89 -0.67
CA GLU A 98 -0.05 16.95 -0.57
C GLU A 98 -0.68 17.33 -1.93
N SER A 99 -0.20 16.79 -3.05
CA SER A 99 -0.73 17.08 -4.38
C SER A 99 -2.06 16.34 -4.70
N THR A 100 -2.98 16.33 -3.74
CA THR A 100 -4.29 15.67 -3.85
C THR A 100 -5.40 16.46 -3.16
N ASN A 101 -6.62 16.40 -3.68
CA ASN A 101 -7.83 16.93 -3.01
C ASN A 101 -8.28 16.06 -1.82
N HIS A 102 -7.61 14.92 -1.60
CA HIS A 102 -7.94 13.90 -0.61
C HIS A 102 -6.74 13.61 0.31
N PRO A 103 -6.25 14.59 1.08
CA PRO A 103 -4.98 14.46 1.81
C PRO A 103 -5.03 13.43 2.95
N THR A 104 -6.21 13.13 3.47
CA THR A 104 -6.41 12.19 4.61
C THR A 104 -7.02 10.86 4.21
N ASP A 105 -7.61 10.75 3.01
CA ASP A 105 -8.28 9.54 2.50
C ASP A 105 -7.79 9.17 1.08
N LYS A 106 -6.56 9.57 0.73
CA LYS A 106 -5.98 9.47 -0.63
C LYS A 106 -6.10 8.08 -1.24
N ILE A 107 -5.67 7.06 -0.50
CA ILE A 107 -5.67 5.68 -1.01
C ILE A 107 -7.07 5.15 -1.24
N TRP A 108 -8.05 5.55 -0.41
CA TRP A 108 -9.44 5.16 -0.63
C TRP A 108 -9.93 5.65 -1.99
N TRP A 109 -9.76 6.94 -2.26
CA TRP A 109 -10.13 7.50 -3.56
C TRP A 109 -9.32 6.89 -4.69
N TYR A 110 -8.03 6.71 -4.51
CA TYR A 110 -7.16 6.12 -5.52
C TYR A 110 -7.60 4.72 -5.96
N MET A 111 -8.17 3.92 -5.05
CA MET A 111 -8.65 2.57 -5.34
C MET A 111 -10.11 2.51 -5.82
N ASN A 112 -10.90 3.56 -5.60
CA ASN A 112 -12.35 3.59 -5.90
C ASN A 112 -12.75 4.62 -6.97
N SER A 113 -11.79 5.35 -7.55
CA SER A 113 -12.02 6.32 -8.63
C SER A 113 -11.98 5.68 -10.01
#